data_AF-A0A7W8GIC4-F1
#
_entry.id   AF-A0A7W8GIC4-F1
#
_cell.length_a   1.000
_cell.length_b   1.000
_cell.length_c   1.000
_cell.angle_alpha   90.00
_cell.angle_beta   90.00
_cell.angle_gamma   90.00
#
_symmetry.space_group_name_H-M   'P 1'
#
loop_
_entity.id
_entity.type
_entity.pdbx_description
1 polymer ?
#
loop_
_entity_poly.entity_id
_entity_poly.type
_entity_poly.pdbx_seq_one_letter_code
_entity_poly.pdbx_strand_id
1 'polypeptide(L)'
;MAHPDLTPGERTPEEREAASRALVPPRAARAFADGDEWAALTELRRARDLHPPGSVPWAVLERLGGFVLIHLLREVEGTFALERADPVLDAAGHPRPTLVWLEDAAPPGTAG
;
A
#
# COMPACT_ATOMS: atom_id res chain seq x y z
N MET A 1 32.05 6.88 29.71
CA MET A 1 30.61 6.60 29.51
C MET A 1 30.42 6.36 28.02
N ALA A 2 30.26 5.11 27.61
CA ALA A 2 30.04 4.75 26.22
C ALA A 2 28.55 4.93 25.89
N HIS A 3 28.26 5.74 24.87
CA HIS A 3 26.94 5.74 24.24
C HIS A 3 26.75 4.37 23.56
N PRO A 4 25.62 3.68 23.75
CA PRO A 4 25.37 2.43 23.07
C PRO A 4 25.08 2.74 21.60
N ASP A 5 26.01 2.30 20.76
CA ASP A 5 25.84 1.67 19.46
C ASP A 5 24.37 1.57 19.00
N LEU A 6 23.96 2.47 18.10
CA LEU A 6 22.78 2.28 17.26
C LEU A 6 23.16 1.24 16.20
N THR A 7 22.97 -0.04 16.51
CA THR A 7 23.11 -1.10 15.52
C THR A 7 22.19 -0.84 14.32
N PRO A 8 22.68 -0.88 13.07
CA PRO A 8 21.82 -0.76 11.90
C PRO A 8 21.03 -2.05 11.74
N GLY A 9 19.84 -2.11 12.35
CA GLY A 9 18.98 -3.27 12.24
C GLY A 9 17.96 -3.32 13.35
N GLU A 10 16.82 -2.66 13.13
CA GLU A 10 15.46 -3.06 13.52
C GLU A 10 14.61 -1.80 13.55
N ARG A 11 14.17 -1.36 12.36
CA ARG A 11 13.06 -0.40 12.31
C ARG A 11 11.90 -0.97 13.11
N THR A 12 11.27 -0.16 13.96
CA THR A 12 10.10 -0.62 14.71
C THR A 12 8.98 -1.01 13.73
N PRO A 13 8.00 -1.85 14.14
CA PRO A 13 6.84 -2.16 13.29
C PRO A 13 6.12 -0.89 12.79
N GLU A 14 6.04 0.13 13.64
CA GLU A 14 5.44 1.43 13.31
C GLU A 14 6.23 2.19 12.23
N GLU A 15 7.57 2.18 12.29
CA GLU A 15 8.42 2.78 11.26
C GLU A 15 8.32 2.06 9.91
N ARG A 16 8.12 0.74 9.94
CA ARG A 16 7.87 -0.06 8.72
C ARG A 16 6.49 0.25 8.14
N GLU A 17 5.48 0.36 8.99
CA GLU A 17 4.14 0.78 8.56
C GLU A 17 4.19 2.18 7.93
N ALA A 18 4.80 3.16 8.61
CA ALA A 18 4.92 4.52 8.10
C ALA A 18 5.67 4.58 6.75
N ALA A 19 6.77 3.83 6.63
CA ALA A 19 7.49 3.73 5.36
C ALA A 19 6.65 3.10 4.24
N SER A 20 5.81 2.13 4.57
CA SER A 20 4.91 1.49 3.60
C SER A 20 3.70 2.35 3.26
N ARG A 21 3.18 3.16 4.19
CA ARG A 21 2.18 4.18 3.90
C ARG A 21 2.71 5.21 2.91
N ALA A 22 4.00 5.55 2.98
CA ALA A 22 4.64 6.44 2.03
C ALA A 22 4.77 5.87 0.60
N LEU A 23 4.51 4.57 0.39
CA LEU A 23 4.43 3.97 -0.94
C LEU A 23 3.14 4.33 -1.68
N VAL A 24 2.08 4.71 -0.96
CA VAL A 24 0.79 5.03 -1.56
C VAL A 24 0.94 6.29 -2.42
N PRO A 25 0.72 6.22 -3.75
CA PRO A 25 0.85 7.39 -4.59
C PRO A 25 -0.21 8.44 -4.21
N PRO A 26 0.14 9.72 -4.00
CA PRO A 26 -0.84 10.76 -3.67
C PRO A 26 -1.96 10.88 -4.71
N ARG A 27 -1.64 10.61 -5.99
CA ARG A 27 -2.62 10.58 -7.08
C ARG A 27 -3.61 9.42 -6.96
N ALA A 28 -3.16 8.26 -6.50
CA ALA A 28 -4.05 7.12 -6.27
C ALA A 28 -5.02 7.41 -5.12
N ALA A 29 -4.50 7.94 -4.01
CA ALA A 29 -5.30 8.33 -2.86
C ALA A 29 -6.34 9.39 -3.22
N ARG A 30 -5.94 10.43 -3.97
CA ARG A 30 -6.86 11.47 -4.43
C ARG A 30 -7.94 10.93 -5.36
N ALA A 31 -7.57 10.13 -6.35
CA ALA A 31 -8.52 9.52 -7.28
C ALA A 31 -9.54 8.63 -6.54
N PHE A 32 -9.09 7.84 -5.57
CA PHE A 32 -9.99 7.02 -4.75
C PHE A 32 -10.96 7.88 -3.93
N ALA A 33 -10.46 8.95 -3.29
CA ALA A 33 -11.29 9.88 -2.52
C ALA A 33 -12.32 10.64 -3.37
N ASP A 34 -11.99 10.91 -4.64
CA ASP A 34 -12.88 11.56 -5.61
C ASP A 34 -13.89 10.56 -6.25
N GLY A 35 -13.83 9.26 -5.91
CA GLY A 35 -14.69 8.22 -6.49
C GLY A 35 -14.31 7.80 -7.91
N ASP A 36 -13.04 7.98 -8.30
CA ASP A 36 -12.46 7.47 -9.55
C ASP A 36 -11.56 6.26 -9.25
N GLU A 37 -12.18 5.12 -8.95
CA GLU A 37 -11.48 3.89 -8.57
C GLU A 37 -10.64 3.33 -9.73
N TRP A 38 -11.04 3.59 -10.99
CA TRP A 38 -10.25 3.18 -12.15
C TRP A 38 -8.95 3.97 -12.27
N ALA A 39 -8.98 5.29 -12.04
CA ALA A 39 -7.78 6.09 -11.98
C ALA A 39 -6.91 5.70 -10.77
N ALA A 40 -7.52 5.47 -9.60
CA ALA A 40 -6.79 4.98 -8.42
C ALA A 40 -6.06 3.66 -8.70
N LEU A 41 -6.76 2.69 -9.31
CA LEU A 41 -6.18 1.41 -9.70
C LEU A 41 -5.03 1.56 -10.71
N THR A 42 -5.16 2.49 -11.66
CA THR A 42 -4.12 2.78 -12.66
C THR A 42 -2.85 3.30 -11.99
N GLU A 43 -2.98 4.26 -11.09
CA GLU A 43 -1.83 4.84 -10.38
C GLU A 43 -1.17 3.82 -9.43
N LEU A 44 -1.96 2.99 -8.73
CA LEU A 44 -1.43 1.89 -7.91
C LEU A 44 -0.64 0.88 -8.74
N ARG A 45 -1.15 0.47 -9.90
CA ARG A 45 -0.45 -0.49 -10.78
C ARG A 45 0.85 0.07 -11.31
N ARG A 46 0.84 1.34 -11.75
CA ARG A 46 2.06 2.03 -12.19
C ARG A 46 3.13 2.06 -11.11
N ALA A 47 2.75 2.41 -9.87
CA ALA A 47 3.67 2.41 -8.75
C ALA A 47 4.16 1.00 -8.41
N ARG A 48 3.26 0.01 -8.40
CA ARG A 48 3.58 -1.40 -8.14
C ARG A 48 4.62 -1.93 -9.12
N ASP A 49 4.49 -1.60 -10.39
CA ASP A 49 5.35 -2.09 -11.47
C ASP A 49 6.79 -1.50 -11.40
N LEU A 50 7.04 -0.51 -10.54
CA LEU A 50 8.39 -0.02 -10.21
C LEU A 50 9.13 -0.92 -9.21
N HIS A 51 8.44 -1.90 -8.63
CA HIS A 51 8.99 -2.78 -7.61
C HIS A 51 9.03 -4.23 -8.09
N PRO A 52 10.08 -5.01 -7.74
CA PRO A 52 10.15 -6.42 -8.07
C PRO A 52 8.94 -7.19 -7.50
N PRO A 53 8.29 -8.07 -8.29
CA PRO A 53 7.29 -9.00 -7.77
C PRO A 53 7.82 -9.80 -6.58
N GLY A 54 7.00 -9.96 -5.54
CA GLY A 54 7.40 -10.63 -4.30
C GLY A 54 8.19 -9.77 -3.29
N SER A 55 8.46 -8.50 -3.60
CA SER A 55 8.98 -7.56 -2.60
C SER A 55 7.86 -6.98 -1.72
N VAL A 56 8.21 -6.52 -0.51
CA VAL A 56 7.23 -5.86 0.39
C VAL A 56 6.57 -4.64 -0.27
N PRO A 57 7.31 -3.71 -0.92
CA PRO A 57 6.65 -2.57 -1.58
C PRO A 57 5.69 -2.98 -2.68
N TRP A 58 6.05 -4.00 -3.47
CA TRP A 58 5.16 -4.57 -4.47
C TRP A 58 3.89 -5.16 -3.83
N ALA A 59 4.03 -5.93 -2.74
CA ALA A 59 2.91 -6.57 -2.08
C ALA A 59 1.96 -5.56 -1.43
N VAL A 60 2.47 -4.46 -0.87
CA VAL A 60 1.65 -3.37 -0.34
C VAL A 60 0.74 -2.80 -1.42
N LEU A 61 1.31 -2.46 -2.58
CA LEU A 61 0.59 -1.84 -3.69
C LEU A 61 -0.34 -2.83 -4.41
N GLU A 62 0.09 -4.08 -4.54
CA GLU A 62 -0.73 -5.17 -5.08
C GLU A 62 -1.98 -5.41 -4.22
N ARG A 63 -1.82 -5.44 -2.89
CA ARG A 63 -2.93 -5.63 -1.96
C ARG A 63 -3.94 -4.49 -2.02
N LEU A 64 -3.47 -3.24 -2.04
CA LEU A 64 -4.34 -2.07 -2.21
C LEU A 64 -5.08 -2.11 -3.55
N GLY A 65 -4.39 -2.47 -4.63
CA GLY A 65 -5.02 -2.69 -5.93
C GLY A 65 -6.10 -3.77 -5.89
N GLY A 66 -5.89 -4.83 -5.10
CA GLY A 66 -6.88 -5.87 -4.83
C GLY A 66 -8.16 -5.34 -4.21
N PHE A 67 -8.07 -4.48 -3.20
CA PHE A 67 -9.27 -3.87 -2.61
C PHE A 67 -10.00 -2.91 -3.55
N VAL A 68 -9.27 -2.13 -4.33
CA VAL A 68 -9.86 -1.25 -5.34
C VAL A 68 -10.60 -2.07 -6.41
N LEU A 69 -10.04 -3.22 -6.81
CA LEU A 69 -10.75 -4.16 -7.71
C LEU A 69 -12.04 -4.70 -7.10
N ILE A 70 -12.04 -5.04 -5.81
CA ILE A 70 -13.26 -5.47 -5.11
C ILE A 70 -14.31 -4.34 -5.08
N HIS A 71 -13.89 -3.09 -4.85
CA HIS A 71 -14.79 -1.91 -4.94
C HIS A 71 -15.40 -1.74 -6.33
N LEU A 72 -14.64 -2.04 -7.37
CA LEU A 72 -15.08 -2.06 -8.76
C LEU A 72 -15.92 -3.30 -9.14
N LEU A 73 -16.38 -4.10 -8.17
CA LEU A 73 -17.12 -5.35 -8.37
C LEU A 73 -16.33 -6.41 -9.18
N ARG A 74 -15.01 -6.41 -9.06
CA ARG A 74 -14.09 -7.38 -9.66
C ARG A 74 -13.50 -8.30 -8.60
N GLU A 75 -14.39 -9.02 -7.91
CA GLU A 75 -14.05 -9.80 -6.72
C GLU A 75 -12.99 -10.87 -6.97
N VAL A 76 -13.05 -11.56 -8.12
CA VAL A 76 -12.12 -12.65 -8.46
C VAL A 76 -10.71 -12.10 -8.63
N GLU A 77 -10.54 -11.06 -9.44
CA GLU A 77 -9.23 -10.44 -9.66
C GLU A 77 -8.70 -9.78 -8.39
N GLY A 78 -9.59 -9.16 -7.61
CA GLY A 78 -9.25 -8.60 -6.31
C GLY A 78 -8.75 -9.66 -5.33
N THR A 79 -9.45 -10.78 -5.22
CA THR A 79 -9.04 -11.92 -4.38
C THR A 79 -7.69 -12.46 -4.80
N PHE A 80 -7.47 -12.66 -6.11
CA PHE A 80 -6.17 -13.12 -6.58
C PHE A 80 -5.03 -12.14 -6.27
N ALA A 81 -5.28 -10.84 -6.28
CA ALA A 81 -4.28 -9.86 -5.87
C ALA A 81 -3.96 -9.97 -4.37
N LEU A 82 -4.98 -10.14 -3.51
CA LEU A 82 -4.79 -10.37 -2.08
C LEU A 82 -4.01 -11.67 -1.81
N GLU A 83 -4.38 -12.77 -2.48
CA GLU A 83 -3.71 -14.07 -2.32
C GLU A 83 -2.23 -14.04 -2.74
N ARG A 84 -1.86 -13.19 -3.71
CA ARG A 84 -0.45 -13.01 -4.07
C ARG A 84 0.31 -12.12 -3.07
N ALA A 85 -0.35 -11.10 -2.53
CA ALA A 85 0.29 -10.11 -1.67
C ALA A 85 0.43 -10.59 -0.21
N ASP A 86 -0.61 -11.20 0.35
CA ASP A 86 -0.69 -11.54 1.78
C ASP A 86 0.47 -12.46 2.23
N PRO A 87 0.85 -13.54 1.50
CA PRO A 87 1.97 -14.38 1.90
C PRO A 87 3.31 -13.64 1.97
N VAL A 88 3.52 -12.65 1.10
CA VAL A 88 4.75 -11.83 1.08
C VAL A 88 4.80 -10.92 2.32
N LEU A 89 3.67 -10.31 2.66
CA LEU A 89 3.57 -9.44 3.83
C LEU A 89 3.70 -10.23 5.13
N ASP A 90 3.03 -11.39 5.21
CA ASP A 90 3.08 -12.28 6.38
C ASP A 90 4.50 -12.81 6.62
N ALA A 91 5.20 -13.25 5.57
CA ALA A 91 6.58 -13.73 5.67
C ALA A 91 7.54 -12.62 6.12
N ALA A 92 7.24 -11.36 5.80
CA ALA A 92 8.00 -10.20 6.24
C ALA A 92 7.59 -9.68 7.64
N GLY A 93 6.59 -10.28 8.28
CA GLY A 93 5.99 -9.76 9.52
C GLY A 93 5.40 -8.36 9.36
N HIS A 94 4.98 -8.01 8.15
CA HIS A 94 4.53 -6.66 7.80
C HIS A 94 3.02 -6.52 7.99
N PRO A 95 2.51 -5.39 8.53
CA PRO A 95 1.08 -5.16 8.60
C PRO A 95 0.45 -5.14 7.20
N ARG A 96 -0.78 -5.65 7.11
CA ARG A 96 -1.50 -5.74 5.84
C ARG A 96 -2.24 -4.42 5.56
N PRO A 97 -1.92 -3.69 4.47
CA PRO A 97 -2.54 -2.41 4.16
C PRO A 97 -4.02 -2.58 3.82
N THR A 98 -4.90 -1.75 4.37
CA THR A 98 -6.34 -1.71 4.06
C THR A 98 -6.66 -0.45 3.27
N LEU A 99 -7.91 -0.28 2.84
CA LEU A 99 -8.36 0.94 2.13
C LEU A 99 -8.17 2.23 2.95
N VAL A 100 -8.14 2.12 4.28
CA VAL A 100 -7.80 3.23 5.18
C VAL A 100 -6.48 3.89 4.80
N TRP A 101 -5.53 3.15 4.22
CA TRP A 101 -4.26 3.74 3.79
C TRP A 101 -4.39 4.62 2.54
N LEU A 102 -5.36 4.36 1.66
CA LEU A 102 -5.71 5.26 0.55
C LEU A 102 -6.47 6.48 1.06
N GLU A 103 -7.40 6.26 2.00
CA GLU A 103 -8.22 7.32 2.60
C GLU A 103 -7.35 8.32 3.40
N ASP A 104 -6.44 7.81 4.24
CA ASP A 104 -5.53 8.63 5.07
C ASP A 104 -4.48 9.38 4.22
N ALA A 105 -4.09 8.81 3.09
CA ALA A 105 -3.11 9.42 2.19
C ALA A 105 -3.73 10.50 1.29
N ALA A 106 -5.05 10.60 1.24
CA ALA A 106 -5.71 11.64 0.46
C ALA A 106 -5.44 13.00 1.12
N PRO A 107 -4.91 14.00 0.38
CA PRO A 107 -4.74 15.32 0.94
C PRO A 107 -6.11 15.87 1.36
N PRO A 108 -6.22 16.57 2.51
CA PRO A 108 -7.48 17.16 2.94
C PRO A 108 -8.02 18.03 1.81
N GLY A 109 -9.21 17.67 1.32
CA GLY A 109 -9.76 18.28 0.13
C GLY A 109 -9.92 19.79 0.30
N THR A 110 -9.34 20.57 -0.61
CA THR A 110 -9.98 21.82 -1.03
C THR A 110 -11.32 21.43 -1.64
N ALA A 111 -12.39 21.59 -0.87
CA ALA A 111 -13.74 21.65 -1.41
C ALA A 111 -13.77 22.72 -2.50
N GLY A 112 -14.06 22.31 -3.72
CA GLY A 112 -14.43 23.19 -4.83
C GLY A 112 -15.94 23.14 -5.00
#